data_AF-D0L1A4-F1
#
_entry.id   AF-D0L1A4-F1
#
_cell.length_a   1.000
_cell.length_b   1.000
_cell.length_c   1.000
_cell.angle_alpha   90.00
_cell.angle_beta   90.00
_cell.angle_gamma   90.00
#
_symmetry.space_group_name_H-M   'P 1'
#
loop_
_entity.id
_entity.type
_entity.pdbx_description
1 polymer ?
#
loop_
_entity_poly.entity_id
_entity_poly.type
_entity_poly.pdbx_seq_one_letter_code
_entity_poly.pdbx_strand_id
1 'polypeptide(L)' 'MNINTPWPKLLDQVRDLIRTKNYSIRTENQYLQWIRRFILFHGKRHPLDMGAPKGYA' A
#
# COMPACT_ATOMS: atom_id res chain seq x y z
N MET A 1 -27.14 -10.28 -2.05
CA MET A 1 -25.66 -10.23 -1.97
C MET A 1 -25.27 -8.77 -2.04
N ASN A 2 -24.76 -8.19 -0.95
CA ASN A 2 -24.47 -6.77 -0.86
C ASN A 2 -23.12 -6.49 -1.57
N ILE A 3 -23.16 -5.96 -2.79
CA ILE A 3 -21.99 -5.70 -3.66
C ILE A 3 -21.26 -4.39 -3.34
N ASN A 4 -21.46 -3.84 -2.15
CA ASN A 4 -20.73 -2.67 -1.68
C ASN A 4 -19.37 -3.14 -1.15
N THR A 5 -18.50 -3.61 -2.04
CA THR A 5 -17.09 -3.85 -1.70
C THR A 5 -16.38 -2.51 -1.87
N PRO A 6 -16.12 -1.75 -0.80
CA PRO A 6 -15.33 -0.54 -0.92
C PRO A 6 -13.97 -0.93 -1.51
N TRP A 7 -13.47 -0.13 -2.47
CA TRP A 7 -12.16 -0.34 -3.05
C TRP A 7 -11.14 -0.62 -1.93
N PRO A 8 -10.38 -1.73 -2.00
CA PRO A 8 -9.50 -2.15 -0.92
C PRO A 8 -8.53 -1.01 -0.63
N LYS A 9 -8.37 -0.66 0.66
CA LYS A 9 -7.45 0.41 1.06
C LYS A 9 -6.03 0.03 0.65
N LEU A 10 -5.16 1.00 0.46
CA LEU A 10 -3.77 0.78 0.04
C LEU A 10 -3.06 -0.33 0.86
N LEU A 11 -3.25 -0.35 2.18
CA LEU A 11 -2.63 -1.36 3.04
C LEU A 11 -3.22 -2.77 2.84
N ASP A 12 -4.50 -2.88 2.45
CA ASP A 12 -5.13 -4.15 2.14
C ASP A 12 -4.59 -4.69 0.81
N GLN A 13 -4.47 -3.83 -0.22
CA GLN A 13 -3.85 -4.18 -1.50
C GLN A 13 -2.41 -4.68 -1.34
N VAL A 14 -1.61 -4.01 -0.48
CA VAL A 14 -0.24 -4.41 -0.18
C VAL A 14 -0.19 -5.76 0.53
N ARG A 15 -1.08 -5.99 1.51
CA ARG A 15 -1.16 -7.26 2.25
C ARG A 15 -1.45 -8.42 1.30
N ASP A 16 -2.42 -8.26 0.40
CA ASP A 16 -2.77 -9.29 -0.57
C ASP A 16 -1.57 -9.61 -1.48
N LEU A 17 -0.89 -8.58 -1.99
CA LEU A 17 0.30 -8.76 -2.82
C LEU A 17 1.43 -9.51 -2.08
N ILE A 18 1.69 -9.14 -0.82
CA ILE A 18 2.74 -9.79 -0.01
C ILE A 18 2.41 -11.26 0.22
N ARG A 19 1.14 -11.58 0.49
CA ARG A 19 0.66 -12.96 0.68
C ARG A 19 0.72 -13.77 -0.61
N THR A 20 0.34 -13.19 -1.76
CA THR A 20 0.49 -13.83 -3.07
C THR A 20 1.96 -14.14 -3.39
N LYS A 21 2.89 -13.32 -2.91
CA LYS A 21 4.34 -13.55 -3.04
C LYS A 21 4.91 -14.53 -2.02
N ASN A 22 4.07 -15.17 -1.19
CA ASN A 22 4.46 -16.11 -0.14
C ASN A 22 5.54 -15.58 0.81
N TYR A 23 5.56 -14.27 1.06
CA TYR A 23 6.43 -13.72 2.08
C TYR A 23 5.95 -14.11 3.48
N SER A 24 6.88 -14.15 4.42
CA SER A 24 6.55 -14.41 5.82
C SER A 24 5.63 -13.33 6.40
N ILE A 25 4.81 -13.71 7.39
CA ILE A 25 3.98 -12.76 8.17
C ILE A 25 4.85 -11.66 8.82
N ARG A 26 6.09 -12.00 9.21
CA ARG A 26 7.06 -11.02 9.74
C ARG A 26 7.40 -9.95 8.69
N THR A 27 7.62 -10.35 7.44
CA THR A 27 7.87 -9.44 6.32
C THR A 27 6.63 -8.59 6.04
N GLU A 28 5.43 -9.18 6.03
CA GLU A 28 4.16 -8.45 5.87
C GLU A 28 4.06 -7.30 6.88
N ASN A 29 4.23 -7.61 8.17
CA ASN A 29 4.16 -6.63 9.24
C ASN A 29 5.21 -5.52 9.09
N GLN A 30 6.45 -5.86 8.73
CA GLN A 30 7.51 -4.89 8.57
C GLN A 30 7.21 -3.92 7.42
N TYR A 31 6.74 -4.43 6.29
CA TYR A 31 6.40 -3.64 5.11
C TYR A 31 5.21 -2.71 5.39
N LEU A 32 4.14 -3.22 6.00
CA LEU A 32 2.98 -2.42 6.38
C LEU A 32 3.36 -1.28 7.35
N GLN A 33 4.25 -1.54 8.31
CA GLN A 33 4.75 -0.50 9.21
C GLN A 33 5.53 0.59 8.46
N TRP A 34 6.44 0.22 7.56
CA TRP A 34 7.20 1.19 6.77
C TRP A 34 6.31 2.04 5.87
N ILE A 35 5.35 1.41 5.19
CA ILE A 35 4.40 2.12 4.32
C ILE A 35 3.54 3.09 5.13
N ARG A 36 3.06 2.67 6.31
CA ARG A 36 2.31 3.56 7.21
C ARG A 36 3.15 4.77 7.63
N ARG A 37 4.41 4.55 8.03
CA ARG A 37 5.34 5.62 8.41
C ARG A 37 5.60 6.57 7.25
N PHE A 38 5.82 6.05 6.05
CA PHE A 38 6.00 6.84 4.83
C PHE A 38 4.80 7.75 4.54
N ILE A 39 3.59 7.20 4.57
CA ILE A 39 2.35 7.97 4.35
C ILE A 39 2.18 9.06 5.42
N LEU A 40 2.45 8.74 6.69
CA LEU A 40 2.34 9.72 7.78
C LEU A 40 3.38 10.84 7.66
N PHE A 41 4.62 10.50 7.30
CA PHE A 41 5.69 11.46 7.07
C PHE A 41 5.34 12.47 5.97
N HIS A 42 4.64 12.03 4.92
CA HIS A 42 4.19 12.88 3.82
C HIS A 42 2.78 13.45 3.99
N GLY A 43 2.30 13.59 5.23
CA GLY A 43 1.05 14.28 5.52
C GLY A 43 -0.20 13.55 4.99
N LYS A 44 -0.19 12.21 4.99
CA LYS A 44 -1.28 11.36 4.48
C LYS A 44 -1.58 11.51 2.99
N ARG A 45 -0.65 12.06 2.20
CA ARG A 45 -0.75 12.03 0.74
C ARG A 45 -0.71 10.58 0.23
N HIS A 46 -1.31 10.31 -0.93
CA HIS A 46 -1.21 9.00 -1.55
C HIS A 46 0.15 8.83 -2.23
N PRO A 47 0.85 7.68 -2.11
CA PRO A 47 2.20 7.51 -2.66
C PRO A 47 2.31 7.75 -4.18
N LEU A 48 1.26 7.47 -4.96
CA LEU A 48 1.24 7.76 -6.40
C LEU A 48 1.30 9.27 -6.71
N ASP A 49 0.83 10.11 -5.79
CA ASP A 49 0.84 11.57 -5.93
C ASP A 49 2.17 12.19 -5.48
N MET A 50 3.15 11.36 -5.10
CA MET A 50 4.48 11.76 -4.60
C MET A 50 5.61 11.30 -5.52
N GLY A 51 5.33 10.43 -6.47
CA GLY A 51 6.32 9.98 -7.46
C GLY A 51 6.72 11.12 -8.41
N ALA A 52 7.88 10.98 -9.06
CA ALA A 52 8.27 11.90 -10.13
C ALA A 52 7.15 12.00 -11.17
N PRO A 53 6.86 13.21 -11.72
CA PRO A 53 5.84 13.37 -12.74
C PRO A 53 6.10 12.38 -13.88
N LYS A 54 5.03 11.65 -14.25
CA LYS A 54 5.03 10.71 -15.38
C LYS A 54 5.19 11.53 -16.66
N GLY A 55 6.43 11.83 -17.04
CA GLY A 55 6.71 12.83 -18.07
C GLY A 55 7.94 12.60 -18.95
N TYR A 56 8.87 11.71 -18.60
CA TYR A 56 10.00 11.39 -19.49
C TYR A 56 10.42 9.93 -19.28
N ALA A 57 9.94 9.06 -20.15
CA ALA A 57 10.53 7.76 -20.49
C ALA A 57 10.23 7.51 -21.96
#